data_AF-A0A9D7JPT1-F1
#
_entry.id   AF-A0A9D7JPT1-F1
#
_cell.length_a   1.000
_cell.length_b   1.000
_cell.length_c   1.000
_cell.angle_alpha   90.00
_cell.angle_beta   90.00
_cell.angle_gamma   90.00
#
_symmetry.space_group_name_H-M   'P 1'
#
loop_
_entity.id
_entity.type
_entity.pdbx_description
1 polymer ?
#
loop_
_entity_poly.entity_id
_entity_poly.type
_entity_poly.pdbx_seq_one_letter_code
_entity_poly.pdbx_strand_id
1 'polypeptide(L)'
;MHLDHDPGAEAMVDFAGKKLSYVDLSTGEVISCQVFIGVLPCSGLMFCKAVPSQNTFDFNDCINAMLKYYGGSPKTILCANLKTAVSRPSRYEPVFTELCYQLGEHYKSCFSATRPYKPRDKAMAERCVQIAYNHIYAPLRHNTYYSLKELNAAIIECLDKLNLKKYKGSSYSRKELYLEVLRIQYLQPSDQRHNLQ
;
A
#
# COMPACT_ATOMS: atom_id res chain seq x y z
N MET A 1 9.48 21.47 7.40
CA MET A 1 8.89 20.13 7.17
C MET A 1 9.82 19.13 7.84
N HIS A 2 9.34 18.37 8.82
CA HIS A 2 10.10 17.27 9.42
C HIS A 2 9.49 15.97 8.92
N LEU A 3 10.30 15.07 8.37
CA LEU A 3 9.88 13.75 7.90
C LEU A 3 10.46 12.71 8.85
N ASP A 4 9.60 11.89 9.45
CA ASP A 4 10.04 10.80 10.32
C ASP A 4 10.58 9.60 9.53
N HIS A 5 10.27 9.53 8.23
CA HIS A 5 10.67 8.46 7.32
C HIS A 5 11.31 9.03 6.06
N ASP A 6 12.41 8.39 5.63
CA ASP A 6 13.13 8.77 4.43
C ASP A 6 12.26 8.60 3.17
N PRO A 7 12.18 9.63 2.31
CA PRO A 7 11.57 9.54 1.00
C PRO A 7 12.02 8.31 0.19
N GLY A 8 11.05 7.54 -0.32
CA GLY A 8 11.32 6.38 -1.19
C GLY A 8 12.02 5.20 -0.51
N ALA A 9 12.28 5.26 0.81
CA ALA A 9 12.90 4.15 1.52
C ALA A 9 11.98 2.93 1.59
N GLU A 10 10.71 3.13 1.92
CA GLU A 10 9.78 2.03 2.14
C GLU A 10 8.35 2.34 1.68
N ALA A 11 7.64 1.30 1.25
CA ALA A 11 6.19 1.24 1.27
C ALA A 11 5.77 0.10 2.20
N MET A 12 4.72 0.30 3.01
CA MET A 12 4.15 -0.77 3.82
C MET A 12 2.87 -1.28 3.17
N VAL A 13 2.70 -2.61 3.16
CA VAL A 13 1.58 -3.28 2.51
C VAL A 13 0.95 -4.32 3.43
N ASP A 14 -0.39 -4.43 3.37
CA ASP A 14 -1.18 -5.41 4.12
C ASP A 14 -2.53 -5.67 3.43
N PHE A 15 -3.20 -6.77 3.80
CA PHE A 15 -4.62 -6.96 3.52
C PHE A 15 -5.44 -6.57 4.76
N ALA A 16 -6.47 -5.76 4.55
CA ALA A 16 -7.42 -5.45 5.62
C ALA A 16 -8.14 -6.71 6.10
N GLY A 17 -8.35 -6.80 7.42
CA GLY A 17 -9.05 -7.94 8.03
C GLY A 17 -10.54 -8.00 7.68
N LYS A 18 -11.20 -6.85 7.47
CA LYS A 18 -12.60 -6.82 7.01
C LYS A 18 -12.67 -6.88 5.50
N LYS A 19 -13.60 -7.69 4.99
CA LYS A 19 -13.90 -7.79 3.56
C LYS A 19 -14.89 -6.71 3.12
N LEU A 20 -14.82 -6.33 1.86
CA LEU A 20 -15.91 -5.67 1.14
C LEU A 20 -16.61 -6.70 0.25
N SER A 21 -17.74 -6.36 -0.35
CA SER A 21 -18.44 -7.25 -1.25
C SER A 21 -19.13 -6.52 -2.39
N TYR A 22 -19.41 -7.27 -3.44
CA TYR A 22 -20.33 -6.88 -4.53
C TYR A 22 -21.33 -8.01 -4.76
N VAL A 23 -22.40 -7.74 -5.49
CA VAL A 23 -23.44 -8.71 -5.83
C VAL A 23 -23.28 -9.10 -7.30
N ASP A 24 -23.23 -10.40 -7.59
CA ASP A 24 -23.33 -10.87 -8.96
C ASP A 24 -24.78 -10.67 -9.46
N LEU A 25 -24.96 -9.87 -10.52
CA LEU A 25 -26.30 -9.57 -11.04
C LEU A 25 -27.01 -10.78 -11.64
N SER A 26 -26.27 -11.76 -12.14
CA SER A 26 -26.83 -12.93 -12.80
C SER A 26 -27.32 -13.98 -11.81
N THR A 27 -26.64 -14.11 -10.66
CA THR A 27 -26.97 -15.13 -9.64
C THR A 27 -27.60 -14.56 -8.38
N GLY A 28 -27.44 -13.26 -8.12
CA GLY A 28 -27.81 -12.61 -6.86
C GLY A 28 -26.85 -12.92 -5.70
N GLU A 29 -25.75 -13.63 -5.94
CA GLU A 29 -24.79 -14.01 -4.89
C GLU A 29 -23.97 -12.81 -4.40
N VAL A 30 -23.75 -12.74 -3.09
CA VAL A 30 -22.86 -11.75 -2.47
C VAL A 30 -21.43 -12.27 -2.50
N ILE A 31 -20.61 -11.70 -3.37
CA ILE A 31 -19.20 -12.07 -3.53
C ILE A 31 -18.35 -11.21 -2.61
N SER A 32 -17.67 -11.87 -1.67
CA SER A 32 -16.73 -11.21 -0.75
C SER A 32 -15.36 -10.99 -1.39
N CYS A 33 -14.75 -9.84 -1.13
CA CYS A 33 -13.46 -9.43 -1.66
C CYS A 33 -12.47 -9.12 -0.53
N GLN A 34 -11.20 -9.42 -0.78
CA GLN A 34 -10.08 -8.98 0.03
C GLN A 34 -9.70 -7.55 -0.37
N VAL A 35 -9.19 -6.77 0.58
CA VAL A 35 -8.83 -5.37 0.31
C VAL A 35 -7.37 -5.17 0.64
N PHE A 36 -6.58 -4.96 -0.39
CA PHE A 36 -5.17 -4.63 -0.29
C PHE A 36 -5.01 -3.16 0.07
N ILE A 37 -4.07 -2.87 0.96
CA ILE A 37 -3.70 -1.53 1.40
C ILE A 37 -2.21 -1.36 1.23
N GLY A 38 -1.80 -0.25 0.62
CA GLY A 38 -0.42 0.23 0.58
C GLY A 38 -0.32 1.61 1.20
N VAL A 39 0.82 1.92 1.80
CA VAL A 39 1.12 3.28 2.30
C VAL A 39 2.59 3.62 2.09
N LEU A 40 2.88 4.87 1.74
CA LEU A 40 4.22 5.45 1.80
C LEU A 40 4.37 6.19 3.15
N PRO A 41 5.16 5.70 4.11
CA PRO A 41 5.26 6.30 5.44
C PRO A 41 5.70 7.77 5.46
N CYS A 42 6.59 8.16 4.56
CA CYS A 42 7.13 9.52 4.50
C CYS A 42 6.06 10.59 4.27
N SER A 43 5.02 10.28 3.48
CA SER A 43 3.93 11.21 3.14
C SER A 43 2.57 10.79 3.69
N GLY A 44 2.46 9.54 4.14
CA GLY A 44 1.22 8.86 4.45
C GLY A 44 0.30 8.66 3.25
N LEU A 45 0.78 8.82 2.00
CA LEU A 45 0.00 8.57 0.79
C LEU A 45 -0.44 7.11 0.77
N MET A 46 -1.74 6.89 0.62
CA MET A 46 -2.33 5.57 0.67
C MET A 46 -2.73 5.07 -0.72
N PHE A 47 -2.70 3.75 -0.87
CA PHE A 47 -3.26 3.00 -1.98
C PHE A 47 -4.23 1.94 -1.43
N CYS A 48 -5.32 1.66 -2.14
CA CYS A 48 -6.29 0.66 -1.75
C CYS A 48 -6.92 0.00 -2.98
N LYS A 49 -7.07 -1.32 -2.97
CA LYS A 49 -7.66 -2.10 -4.07
C LYS A 49 -8.38 -3.33 -3.55
N ALA A 50 -9.62 -3.55 -3.98
CA ALA A 50 -10.33 -4.80 -3.74
C ALA A 50 -9.94 -5.85 -4.80
N VAL A 51 -9.71 -7.08 -4.34
CA VAL A 51 -9.37 -8.24 -5.17
C VAL A 51 -10.14 -9.49 -4.70
N PRO A 52 -10.32 -10.52 -5.56
CA PRO A 52 -11.10 -11.70 -5.20
C PRO A 52 -10.51 -12.47 -4.01
N SER A 53 -9.19 -12.59 -3.94
CA SER A 53 -8.51 -13.39 -2.91
C SER A 53 -7.18 -12.79 -2.47
N GLN A 54 -6.49 -13.49 -1.56
CA GLN A 54 -5.11 -13.18 -1.19
C GLN A 54 -4.14 -14.17 -1.85
N ASN A 55 -4.49 -14.78 -2.99
CA ASN A 55 -3.56 -15.67 -3.67
C ASN A 55 -2.40 -14.89 -4.30
N THR A 56 -1.39 -15.61 -4.78
CA THR A 56 -0.19 -15.03 -5.40
C THR A 56 -0.50 -14.14 -6.61
N PHE A 57 -1.49 -14.50 -7.43
CA PHE A 57 -1.88 -13.73 -8.61
C PHE A 57 -2.49 -12.38 -8.24
N ASP A 58 -3.46 -12.38 -7.32
CA ASP A 58 -4.12 -11.17 -6.83
C ASP A 58 -3.15 -10.25 -6.09
N PHE A 59 -2.21 -10.84 -5.32
CA PHE A 59 -1.15 -10.09 -4.65
C PHE A 59 -0.21 -9.42 -5.66
N ASN A 60 0.23 -10.13 -6.71
CA ASN A 60 1.04 -9.57 -7.79
C ASN A 60 0.33 -8.37 -8.45
N ASP A 61 -0.95 -8.53 -8.81
CA ASP A 61 -1.75 -7.48 -9.41
C ASP A 61 -1.91 -6.25 -8.49
N CYS A 62 -2.00 -6.47 -7.18
CA CYS A 62 -1.99 -5.38 -6.19
C CYS A 62 -0.67 -4.61 -6.16
N ILE A 63 0.47 -5.31 -6.13
CA ILE A 63 1.79 -4.68 -6.12
C ILE A 63 2.00 -3.86 -7.40
N ASN A 64 1.72 -4.44 -8.58
CA ASN A 64 1.87 -3.75 -9.86
C ASN A 64 0.98 -2.50 -9.92
N ALA A 65 -0.28 -2.61 -9.50
CA ALA A 65 -1.21 -1.48 -9.48
C ALA A 65 -0.76 -0.38 -8.50
N MET A 66 -0.26 -0.76 -7.32
CA MET A 66 0.23 0.17 -6.30
C MET A 66 1.46 0.94 -6.80
N LEU A 67 2.47 0.24 -7.32
CA LEU A 67 3.70 0.88 -7.81
C LEU A 67 3.41 1.80 -9.00
N LYS A 68 2.49 1.40 -9.88
CA LYS A 68 1.98 2.27 -10.95
C LYS A 68 1.26 3.50 -10.40
N TYR A 69 0.44 3.36 -9.37
CA TYR A 69 -0.25 4.49 -8.72
C TYR A 69 0.75 5.48 -8.09
N TYR A 70 1.80 4.97 -7.46
CA TYR A 70 2.89 5.80 -6.92
C TYR A 70 3.87 6.29 -7.99
N GLY A 71 3.72 5.94 -9.27
CA GLY A 71 4.62 6.40 -10.33
C GLY A 71 6.11 6.04 -10.13
N GLY A 72 6.41 5.03 -9.29
CA GLY A 72 7.77 4.68 -8.91
C GLY A 72 7.81 3.56 -7.87
N SER A 73 9.02 3.05 -7.60
CA SER A 73 9.22 1.95 -6.66
C SER A 73 10.05 2.36 -5.44
N PRO A 74 9.63 2.02 -4.21
CA PRO A 74 10.45 2.23 -3.01
C PRO A 74 11.63 1.26 -2.97
N LYS A 75 12.66 1.56 -2.18
CA LYS A 75 13.77 0.61 -1.94
C LYS A 75 13.28 -0.66 -1.25
N THR A 76 12.29 -0.56 -0.38
CA THR A 76 11.74 -1.70 0.36
C THR A 76 10.22 -1.74 0.33
N ILE A 77 9.65 -2.92 0.09
CA ILE A 77 8.24 -3.21 0.28
C ILE A 77 8.12 -4.04 1.56
N LEU A 78 7.61 -3.41 2.62
CA LEU A 78 7.44 -4.02 3.93
C LEU A 78 6.05 -4.67 4.04
N CYS A 79 6.03 -5.98 4.05
CA CYS A 79 4.83 -6.78 4.22
C CYS A 79 4.49 -6.96 5.71
N ALA A 80 3.35 -6.40 6.15
CA ALA A 80 2.82 -6.63 7.49
C ALA A 80 1.88 -7.84 7.48
N ASN A 81 2.14 -8.87 8.28
CA ASN A 81 1.24 -10.04 8.45
C ASN A 81 0.72 -10.75 7.17
N LEU A 82 1.42 -10.62 6.03
CA LEU A 82 1.01 -11.21 4.76
C LEU A 82 1.56 -12.63 4.59
N LYS A 83 0.74 -13.65 4.90
CA LYS A 83 1.09 -15.06 4.63
C LYS A 83 1.39 -15.32 3.15
N THR A 84 0.75 -14.60 2.23
CA THR A 84 0.98 -14.75 0.78
C THR A 84 2.36 -14.27 0.35
N ALA A 85 2.94 -13.30 1.05
CA ALA A 85 4.28 -12.81 0.76
C ALA A 85 5.35 -13.73 1.36
N VAL A 86 5.02 -14.51 2.39
CA VAL A 86 5.98 -15.28 3.20
C VAL A 86 5.73 -16.78 3.05
N SER A 87 6.61 -17.47 2.33
CA SER A 87 6.56 -18.92 2.15
C SER A 87 6.93 -19.68 3.42
N ARG A 88 7.90 -19.15 4.20
CA ARG A 88 8.24 -19.66 5.54
C ARG A 88 8.40 -18.52 6.53
N PRO A 89 7.53 -18.39 7.55
CA PRO A 89 7.70 -17.37 8.57
C PRO A 89 8.96 -17.65 9.37
N SER A 90 9.73 -16.60 9.65
CA SER A 90 10.95 -16.66 10.46
C SER A 90 11.12 -15.36 11.22
N ARG A 91 11.71 -15.46 12.41
CA ARG A 91 11.93 -14.32 13.30
C ARG A 91 13.01 -13.36 12.78
N TYR A 92 13.98 -13.89 12.04
CA TYR A 92 15.17 -13.14 11.61
C TYR A 92 15.21 -12.98 10.09
N GLU A 93 14.90 -14.04 9.35
CA GLU A 93 14.92 -14.07 7.87
C GLU A 93 13.70 -14.80 7.34
N PRO A 94 12.55 -14.11 7.20
CA PRO A 94 11.38 -14.70 6.53
C PRO A 94 11.76 -15.05 5.09
N VAL A 95 11.39 -16.26 4.67
CA VAL A 95 11.56 -16.67 3.27
C VAL A 95 10.35 -16.13 2.52
N PHE A 96 10.60 -15.27 1.54
CA PHE A 96 9.53 -14.74 0.71
C PHE A 96 9.15 -15.75 -0.38
N THR A 97 8.02 -15.53 -1.03
CA THR A 97 7.66 -16.32 -2.21
C THR A 97 8.55 -15.96 -3.40
N GLU A 98 8.71 -16.89 -4.34
CA GLU A 98 9.44 -16.66 -5.60
C GLU A 98 8.95 -15.40 -6.33
N LEU A 99 7.63 -15.17 -6.31
CA LEU A 99 7.03 -13.96 -6.84
C LEU A 99 7.64 -12.68 -6.23
N CYS A 100 7.85 -12.63 -4.92
CA CYS A 100 8.41 -11.44 -4.26
C CYS A 100 9.84 -11.18 -4.72
N TYR A 101 10.64 -12.23 -4.92
CA TYR A 101 12.00 -12.09 -5.47
C TYR A 101 11.96 -11.56 -6.92
N GLN A 102 11.08 -12.11 -7.76
CA GLN A 102 10.91 -11.65 -9.15
C GLN A 102 10.45 -10.21 -9.23
N LEU A 103 9.47 -9.81 -8.40
CA LEU A 103 9.01 -8.44 -8.31
C LEU A 103 10.09 -7.50 -7.79
N GLY A 104 10.85 -7.94 -6.80
CA GLY A 104 11.99 -7.17 -6.27
C GLY A 104 13.04 -6.91 -7.33
N GLU A 105 13.41 -7.93 -8.11
CA GLU A 105 14.40 -7.82 -9.17
C GLU A 105 13.92 -6.94 -10.33
N HIS A 106 12.64 -7.05 -10.70
CA HIS A 106 12.01 -6.25 -11.76
C HIS A 106 11.92 -4.76 -11.38
N TYR A 107 11.45 -4.46 -10.17
CA TYR A 107 11.22 -3.08 -9.70
C TYR A 107 12.41 -2.47 -8.95
N LYS A 108 13.52 -3.20 -8.83
CA LYS A 108 14.72 -2.81 -8.05
C LYS A 108 14.34 -2.45 -6.60
N SER A 109 13.52 -3.31 -6.00
CA SER A 109 13.04 -3.23 -4.62
C SER A 109 13.37 -4.50 -3.85
N CYS A 110 13.41 -4.40 -2.52
CA CYS A 110 13.53 -5.55 -1.64
C CYS A 110 12.23 -5.78 -0.88
N PHE A 111 11.79 -7.03 -0.77
CA PHE A 111 10.68 -7.38 0.12
C PHE A 111 11.22 -7.64 1.53
N SER A 112 10.53 -7.11 2.53
CA SER A 112 10.83 -7.34 3.94
C SER A 112 9.55 -7.59 4.71
N ALA A 113 9.63 -8.17 5.91
CA ALA A 113 8.48 -8.39 6.76
C ALA A 113 8.62 -7.55 8.01
N THR A 114 7.49 -7.06 8.54
CA THR A 114 7.50 -6.36 9.83
C THR A 114 8.11 -7.25 10.90
N ARG A 115 9.12 -6.74 11.61
CA ARG A 115 9.75 -7.48 12.70
C ARG A 115 8.74 -7.69 13.84
N PRO A 116 8.59 -8.93 14.35
CA PRO A 116 7.83 -9.15 15.57
C PRO A 116 8.36 -8.24 16.68
N TYR A 117 7.47 -7.54 17.39
CA TYR A 117 7.79 -6.66 18.52
C TYR A 117 8.55 -5.35 18.21
N LYS A 118 8.59 -4.88 16.95
CA LYS A 118 8.85 -3.45 16.67
C LYS A 118 7.54 -2.66 16.74
N PRO A 119 7.28 -1.89 17.83
CA PRO A 119 5.97 -1.29 18.04
C PRO A 119 5.62 -0.23 17.00
N ARG A 120 6.62 0.46 16.42
CA ARG A 120 6.40 1.57 15.48
C ARG A 120 5.89 1.10 14.12
N ASP A 121 6.58 0.15 13.48
CA ASP A 121 6.19 -0.39 12.17
C ASP A 121 4.78 -1.02 12.24
N LYS A 122 4.53 -1.79 13.31
CA LYS A 122 3.22 -2.39 13.57
C LYS A 122 2.14 -1.33 13.82
N ALA A 123 2.41 -0.32 14.64
CA ALA A 123 1.45 0.74 14.94
C ALA A 123 1.08 1.56 13.68
N MET A 124 2.01 1.77 12.76
CA MET A 124 1.71 2.48 11.52
C MET A 124 0.86 1.65 10.56
N ALA A 125 1.18 0.37 10.38
CA ALA A 125 0.36 -0.54 9.59
C ALA A 125 -1.08 -0.62 10.14
N GLU A 126 -1.23 -0.82 11.46
CA GLU A 126 -2.54 -0.84 12.13
C GLU A 126 -3.29 0.48 11.95
N ARG A 127 -2.59 1.62 12.09
CA ARG A 127 -3.20 2.95 11.89
C ARG A 127 -3.69 3.13 10.45
N CYS A 128 -2.97 2.65 9.45
CA CYS A 128 -3.38 2.75 8.05
C CYS A 128 -4.63 1.92 7.77
N VAL A 129 -4.72 0.72 8.33
CA VAL A 129 -5.95 -0.10 8.26
C VAL A 129 -7.13 0.62 8.91
N GLN A 130 -6.94 1.24 10.07
CA GLN A 130 -7.99 2.03 10.72
C GLN A 130 -8.43 3.25 9.88
N ILE A 131 -7.48 3.94 9.24
CA ILE A 131 -7.78 5.03 8.31
C ILE A 131 -8.62 4.51 7.14
N ALA A 132 -8.27 3.36 6.56
CA ALA A 132 -9.04 2.74 5.50
C ALA A 132 -10.47 2.39 5.95
N TYR A 133 -10.65 1.84 7.16
CA TYR A 133 -11.99 1.58 7.70
C TYR A 133 -12.85 2.84 7.81
N ASN A 134 -12.27 3.95 8.25
CA ASN A 134 -13.02 5.19 8.44
C ASN A 134 -13.30 5.94 7.13
N HIS A 135 -12.36 5.92 6.19
CA HIS A 135 -12.42 6.78 5.01
C HIS A 135 -12.77 6.05 3.72
N ILE A 136 -12.64 4.73 3.68
CA ILE A 136 -13.01 3.91 2.53
C ILE A 136 -14.21 3.04 2.90
N TYR A 137 -14.12 2.19 3.91
CA TYR A 137 -15.19 1.23 4.22
C TYR A 137 -16.47 1.91 4.69
N ALA A 138 -16.35 2.86 5.63
CA ALA A 138 -17.52 3.50 6.18
C ALA A 138 -18.36 4.20 5.08
N PRO A 139 -17.80 5.03 4.18
CA PRO A 139 -18.57 5.60 3.07
C PRO A 139 -19.23 4.57 2.15
N LEU A 140 -18.59 3.42 1.92
CA LEU A 140 -19.07 2.41 0.97
C LEU A 140 -20.12 1.46 1.57
N ARG A 141 -20.25 1.36 2.90
CA ARG A 141 -21.01 0.31 3.60
C ARG A 141 -22.51 0.25 3.31
N HIS A 142 -23.09 1.36 2.83
CA HIS A 142 -24.54 1.49 2.57
C HIS A 142 -24.90 1.45 1.09
N ASN A 143 -23.92 1.20 0.23
CA ASN A 143 -24.11 1.06 -1.20
C ASN A 143 -23.98 -0.41 -1.59
N THR A 144 -24.71 -0.80 -2.63
CA THR A 144 -24.55 -2.10 -3.29
C THR A 144 -23.80 -1.89 -4.59
N TYR A 145 -22.76 -2.69 -4.81
CA TYR A 145 -22.00 -2.72 -6.05
C TYR A 145 -22.29 -4.03 -6.76
N TYR A 146 -22.18 -4.05 -8.08
CA TYR A 146 -22.58 -5.17 -8.92
C TYR A 146 -21.41 -5.82 -9.67
N SER A 147 -20.20 -5.31 -9.45
CA SER A 147 -18.97 -5.93 -9.95
C SER A 147 -17.78 -5.50 -9.12
N LEU A 148 -16.71 -6.29 -9.18
CA LEU A 148 -15.42 -5.91 -8.59
C LEU A 148 -14.87 -4.61 -9.19
N LYS A 149 -15.12 -4.35 -10.47
CA LYS A 149 -14.70 -3.13 -11.16
C LYS A 149 -15.37 -1.90 -10.56
N GLU A 150 -16.69 -1.98 -10.38
CA GLU A 150 -17.49 -0.90 -9.79
C GLU A 150 -17.09 -0.62 -8.34
N LEU A 151 -16.93 -1.68 -7.52
CA LEU A 151 -16.44 -1.56 -6.15
C LEU A 151 -15.08 -0.85 -6.10
N ASN A 152 -14.15 -1.22 -6.99
CA ASN A 152 -12.84 -0.57 -7.06
C ASN A 152 -12.92 0.89 -7.53
N ALA A 153 -13.82 1.24 -8.45
CA ALA A 153 -14.05 2.64 -8.81
C ALA A 153 -14.49 3.48 -7.61
N ALA A 154 -15.42 2.97 -6.80
CA ALA A 154 -15.87 3.64 -5.59
C ALA A 154 -14.78 3.74 -4.51
N ILE A 155 -13.92 2.73 -4.39
CA ILE A 155 -12.72 2.78 -3.53
C ILE A 155 -11.78 3.91 -3.98
N ILE A 156 -11.53 4.05 -5.28
CA ILE A 156 -10.66 5.10 -5.83
C ILE A 156 -11.20 6.50 -5.48
N GLU A 157 -12.50 6.73 -5.62
CA GLU A 157 -13.10 8.02 -5.25
C GLU A 157 -12.91 8.36 -3.75
N CYS A 158 -13.07 7.36 -2.88
CA CYS A 158 -12.85 7.55 -1.45
C CYS A 158 -11.37 7.78 -1.13
N LEU A 159 -10.48 7.06 -1.84
CA LEU A 159 -9.04 7.17 -1.69
C LEU A 159 -8.53 8.55 -2.13
N ASP A 160 -9.03 9.07 -3.24
CA ASP A 160 -8.66 10.40 -3.72
C ASP A 160 -9.08 11.50 -2.74
N LYS A 161 -10.31 11.42 -2.20
CA LYS A 161 -10.78 12.32 -1.14
C LYS A 161 -9.88 12.25 0.10
N LEU A 162 -9.46 11.06 0.50
CA LEU A 162 -8.55 10.86 1.64
C LEU A 162 -7.15 11.44 1.37
N ASN A 163 -6.58 11.18 0.20
CA ASN A 163 -5.23 11.60 -0.15
C ASN A 163 -5.13 13.11 -0.39
N LEU A 164 -6.22 13.76 -0.81
CA LEU A 164 -6.32 15.22 -0.96
C LEU A 164 -6.72 15.95 0.34
N LYS A 165 -7.18 15.22 1.36
CA LYS A 165 -7.52 15.82 2.65
C LYS A 165 -6.26 16.28 3.39
N LYS A 166 -6.24 17.56 3.79
CA LYS A 166 -5.17 18.13 4.61
C LYS A 166 -5.07 17.46 5.98
N TYR A 167 -3.85 17.27 6.46
CA TYR A 167 -3.63 16.81 7.83
C TYR A 167 -4.14 17.86 8.83
N LYS A 168 -4.62 17.40 10.00
CA LYS A 168 -5.07 18.30 11.07
C LYS A 168 -3.90 19.18 11.50
N GLY A 169 -4.04 20.50 11.39
CA GLY A 169 -3.01 21.46 11.74
C GLY A 169 -1.86 21.60 10.73
N SER A 170 -1.99 21.03 9.52
CA SER A 170 -1.01 21.16 8.44
C SER A 170 -1.60 21.84 7.21
N SER A 171 -0.79 22.57 6.47
CA SER A 171 -1.14 23.07 5.14
C SER A 171 -1.16 21.99 4.06
N TYR A 172 -0.53 20.83 4.34
CA TYR A 172 -0.33 19.74 3.39
C TYR A 172 -1.34 18.60 3.58
N SER A 173 -1.83 18.08 2.47
CA SER A 173 -2.41 16.75 2.32
C SER A 173 -1.33 15.69 2.10
N ARG A 174 -1.74 14.41 2.12
CA ARG A 174 -0.85 13.28 1.79
C ARG A 174 -0.26 13.44 0.40
N LYS A 175 -1.10 13.82 -0.58
CA LYS A 175 -0.69 14.00 -1.97
C LYS A 175 0.27 15.18 -2.14
N GLU A 176 -0.04 16.32 -1.52
CA GLU A 176 0.87 17.49 -1.59
C GLU A 176 2.21 17.21 -0.91
N LEU A 177 2.21 16.52 0.24
CA LEU A 177 3.44 16.13 0.92
C LEU A 177 4.27 15.15 0.07
N TYR A 178 3.62 14.17 -0.56
CA TYR A 178 4.27 13.25 -1.50
C TYR A 178 4.93 13.98 -2.68
N LEU A 179 4.22 14.93 -3.29
CA LEU A 179 4.76 15.70 -4.42
C LEU A 179 5.95 16.58 -4.00
N GLU A 180 5.89 17.19 -2.81
CA GLU A 180 7.01 17.98 -2.29
C GLU A 180 8.23 17.10 -1.99
N VAL A 181 7.98 15.92 -1.43
CA VAL A 181 9.02 14.91 -1.19
C VAL A 181 9.69 14.46 -2.49
N LEU A 182 8.92 14.14 -3.53
CA LEU A 182 9.47 13.81 -4.85
C LEU A 182 10.33 14.96 -5.39
N ARG A 183 9.81 16.19 -5.33
CA ARG A 183 10.53 17.38 -5.80
C ARG A 183 11.88 17.52 -5.11
N ILE A 184 11.96 17.30 -3.79
CA ILE A 184 13.22 17.34 -3.04
C ILE A 184 14.18 16.26 -3.53
N GLN A 185 13.70 15.02 -3.74
CA GLN A 185 14.54 13.94 -4.27
C GLN A 185 15.14 14.28 -5.65
N TYR A 186 14.36 14.91 -6.54
CA TYR A 186 14.83 15.34 -7.86
C TYR A 186 15.74 16.59 -7.83
N LEU A 187 15.68 17.39 -6.75
CA LEU A 187 16.51 18.58 -6.57
C LEU A 187 17.83 18.30 -5.82
N GLN A 188 17.99 17.13 -5.20
CA GLN A 188 19.31 16.68 -4.74
C GLN A 188 20.16 16.35 -5.99
N PRO A 189 21.37 16.93 -6.15
CA PRO A 189 22.28 16.49 -7.19
C PRO A 189 22.45 14.99 -7.07
N SER A 190 22.36 14.26 -8.19
CA SER A 190 22.79 12.87 -8.22
C SER A 190 24.23 12.86 -7.70
N ASP A 191 24.46 12.30 -6.51
CA ASP A 191 25.81 12.02 -6.02
C ASP A 191 26.40 10.91 -6.91
N GLN A 192 26.80 11.28 -8.12
CA GLN A 192 27.91 10.68 -8.83
C GLN A 192 29.17 11.12 -8.09
N ARG A 193 29.43 10.51 -6.93
CA ARG A 193 30.71 10.65 -6.25
C ARG A 193 31.45 9.33 -6.32
N HIS A 194 32.44 9.35 -7.21
CA HIS A 194 33.67 8.56 -7.29
C HIS A 194 33.60 7.13 -7.85
N ASN A 195 33.60 7.06 -9.18
CA ASN A 195 34.71 6.37 -9.83
C ASN A 195 35.90 7.35 -9.85
N LEU A 196 36.97 7.02 -9.13
CA LEU A 196 38.36 7.39 -9.39
C LEU A 196 39.24 6.83 -8.26
N GLN A 197 39.60 5.55 -8.37
CA GLN A 197 40.98 5.04 -8.43
C GLN A 197 40.96 3.51 -8.46
#